data_AF-A0A941VYK9-F1
#
_entry.id   AF-A0A941VYK9-F1
#
_cell.length_a   1.000
_cell.length_b   1.000
_cell.length_c   1.000
_cell.angle_alpha   90.00
_cell.angle_beta   90.00
_cell.angle_gamma   90.00
#
_symmetry.space_group_name_H-M   'P 1'
#
loop_
_entity.id
_entity.type
_entity.pdbx_description
1 polymer ?
#
loop_
_entity_poly.entity_id
_entity_poly.type
_entity_poly.pdbx_seq_one_letter_code
_entity_poly.pdbx_strand_id
1 'polypeptide(L)' 'MEKIWLREYPPGVPAEVDLNEFTSLKDILEKSCQRFAD' A
#
# COMPACT_ATOMS: atom_id res chain seq x y z
N MET A 1 -11.77 9.86 -17.15
CA MET A 1 -11.39 11.14 -16.51
C MET A 1 -9.88 11.12 -16.33
N GLU A 2 -9.16 12.14 -16.76
CA GLU A 2 -7.69 12.18 -16.59
C GLU A 2 -7.36 12.45 -15.11
N LYS A 3 -6.61 11.56 -14.47
CA LYS A 3 -6.23 11.66 -13.06
C LYS A 3 -4.98 12.56 -12.92
N ILE A 4 -5.15 13.88 -12.96
CA ILE A 4 -4.05 14.87 -13.01
C ILE A 4 -3.08 14.73 -11.81
N TRP A 5 -3.59 14.33 -10.65
CA TRP A 5 -2.80 14.12 -9.42
C TRP A 5 -1.78 12.99 -9.52
N LEU A 6 -1.87 12.11 -10.51
CA LEU A 6 -0.87 11.04 -10.72
C LEU A 6 0.54 11.59 -11.00
N ARG A 7 0.64 12.83 -11.48
CA ARG A 7 1.94 13.49 -11.73
C ARG A 7 2.70 13.81 -10.44
N GLU A 8 2.00 13.87 -9.32
CA GLU A 8 2.55 14.20 -8.00
C GLU A 8 2.90 12.95 -7.17
N TYR A 9 2.65 11.74 -7.71
CA TYR A 9 2.98 10.52 -6.99
C TYR A 9 4.49 10.32 -6.91
N PRO A 10 5.06 10.05 -5.72
CA PRO A 10 6.49 9.82 -5.59
C PRO A 10 6.95 8.62 -6.44
N PRO A 11 8.18 8.65 -6.97
CA PRO A 11 8.71 7.53 -7.74
C PRO A 11 8.74 6.26 -6.89
N GLY A 12 8.19 5.18 -7.45
CA GLY A 12 8.11 3.87 -6.78
C GLY A 12 6.89 3.66 -5.89
N VAL A 13 6.05 4.68 -5.70
CA VAL A 13 4.76 4.52 -4.99
C VAL A 13 3.66 4.24 -6.03
N PRO A 14 2.96 3.09 -5.93
CA PRO A 14 1.88 2.77 -6.85
C PRO A 14 0.65 3.63 -6.56
N ALA A 15 0.03 4.17 -7.60
CA ALA A 15 -1.16 5.00 -7.47
C ALA A 15 -2.47 4.22 -7.28
N GLU A 16 -2.41 2.90 -7.41
CA GLU A 16 -3.51 1.98 -7.20
C GLU A 16 -3.07 0.93 -6.16
N VAL A 17 -3.97 0.54 -5.28
CA VAL A 17 -3.73 -0.43 -4.20
C VAL A 17 -4.71 -1.59 -4.35
N ASP A 18 -4.24 -2.83 -4.15
CA ASP A 18 -5.12 -3.99 -4.09
C ASP A 18 -5.81 -4.09 -2.72
N LEU A 19 -7.13 -3.95 -2.72
CA LEU A 19 -7.93 -4.04 -1.50
C LEU A 19 -8.02 -5.47 -0.94
N ASN A 20 -7.62 -6.48 -1.70
CA ASN A 20 -7.65 -7.89 -1.29
C ASN A 20 -6.30 -8.39 -0.75
N GLU A 21 -5.27 -7.53 -0.72
CA GLU A 21 -3.94 -7.89 -0.23
C GLU A 21 -3.97 -8.33 1.25
N PHE A 22 -4.90 -7.75 2.02
CA PHE A 22 -5.06 -8.03 3.44
C PHE A 22 -6.50 -8.38 3.78
N THR A 23 -6.64 -9.36 4.66
CA THR A 23 -7.96 -9.86 5.08
C THR A 23 -8.58 -9.04 6.21
N SER A 24 -7.76 -8.29 6.95
CA SER A 24 -8.18 -7.44 8.06
C SER A 24 -7.07 -6.47 8.48
N LEU A 25 -7.41 -5.48 9.31
CA LEU A 25 -6.42 -4.60 9.94
C LEU A 25 -5.40 -5.37 10.80
N LYS A 26 -5.84 -6.48 11.43
CA LYS A 26 -4.96 -7.35 12.21
C LYS A 26 -3.90 -8.00 11.33
N ASP A 27 -4.28 -8.48 10.15
CA ASP A 27 -3.38 -9.11 9.18
C ASP A 27 -2.29 -8.13 8.69
N ILE A 28 -2.65 -6.86 8.46
CA ILE A 28 -1.68 -5.80 8.12
C ILE A 28 -0.64 -5.64 9.22
N LEU A 29 -1.08 -5.54 10.48
CA LEU A 29 -0.20 -5.34 11.63
C LEU A 29 0.76 -6.51 11.80
N GLU A 30 0.24 -7.74 11.79
CA GLU A 30 1.04 -8.96 11.98
C GLU A 30 2.11 -9.10 10.89
N LYS A 31 1.73 -8.93 9.60
CA LYS A 31 2.68 -8.99 8.48
C LYS A 31 3.74 -7.88 8.55
N SER A 32 3.34 -6.67 8.95
CA SER A 32 4.28 -5.54 9.07
C SER A 32 5.29 -5.77 10.18
N CYS A 33 4.84 -6.19 11.36
CA CYS A 33 5.73 -6.51 12.47
C CYS A 33 6.69 -7.64 12.12
N GLN A 34 6.24 -8.67 11.41
CA GLN A 34 7.12 -9.76 10.94
C GLN A 34 8.16 -9.27 9.92
N ARG A 35 7.76 -8.40 8.98
CA ARG A 35 8.63 -7.90 7.92
C ARG A 35 9.76 -6.99 8.42
N PHE A 36 9.50 -6.22 9.48
CA PHE A 36 10.44 -5.23 10.04
C PHE A 36 10.87 -5.60 11.45
N ALA A 37 11.02 -6.90 11.73
CA ALA A 37 11.43 -7.41 13.04
C ALA A 37 12.93 -7.25 13.32
N ASP A 38 13.71 -6.87 12.31
CA ASP A 38 15.17 -6.67 12.36
C ASP A 38 15.57 -5.35 13.03
#